data_AF-A0A7Y2K375-F1
#
_entry.id   AF-A0A7Y2K375-F1
#
_cell.length_a   1.000
_cell.length_b   1.000
_cell.length_c   1.000
_cell.angle_alpha   90.00
_cell.angle_beta   90.00
_cell.angle_gamma   90.00
#
_symmetry.space_group_name_H-M   'P 1'
#
loop_
_entity.id
_entity.type
_entity.pdbx_description
1 polymer ?
#
loop_
_entity_poly.entity_id
_entity_poly.type
_entity_poly.pdbx_seq_one_letter_code
_entity_poly.pdbx_strand_id
1 'polypeptide(L)'
;MDQTLAPVALTPVTSDERIQSLDVVRGFALIGILLMNVEFFNRATAAIGSGMQTGLTGANYWVSYFVQYFVTGKFWTIFSLLFGMGFAVMLMRAERAGRSFLVPYMRRIAALAVFGALHHVFLFAGDILFSYAVAATALLVVLYGRFKWIVLAMALCIGGGFIPHMDWLFGIAGGLAFFGLAAWWLRGEQRMKRFGKPPVIAFVHMLAGAIAAIAGAVSWAVPDTPPEARFGLALLGFALLTLGYLTMRYHADKAGRPWRLGVGIYCFAFFMMTGAGASMYFFPEKPAAVMTTAEAKKEKEAAAERAKARREREARIREETAVLSKGSYTHAVTLRTGRFGEHAAGEVGFATILIGMFLIGTWFVRAGIMEKASAHLPLFRKLALYGLPFGIGMGLLGSAIAMHPVPGSRGADGWQLAMGLQMLGNLPASLGYVSVVILMLHSASPLNKVRVLAPFGRMALTNYLTQSVVASTFFFGYGFGNWGMSRVEQMLFVVVLAAAQIVFSHVWLSRFRYGPMEWLWRAVTYWQVPPMRIKTPAIMPAVVTPA
;
A
#
# COMPACT_ATOMS: atom_id res chain seq x y z
N MET A 1 -50.19 4.58 15.24
CA MET A 1 -48.93 4.61 16.01
C MET A 1 -47.80 4.27 15.07
N ASP A 2 -47.19 5.30 14.50
CA ASP A 2 -46.07 5.20 13.58
C ASP A 2 -44.78 5.18 14.41
N GLN A 3 -44.33 3.99 14.83
CA GLN A 3 -43.02 3.83 15.44
C GLN A 3 -41.97 3.94 14.33
N THR A 4 -41.57 5.17 14.05
CA THR A 4 -40.33 5.46 13.35
C THR A 4 -39.18 4.87 14.16
N LEU A 5 -38.82 3.61 13.87
CA LEU A 5 -37.64 2.96 14.41
C LEU A 5 -36.44 3.81 14.03
N ALA A 6 -35.93 4.58 14.99
CA ALA A 6 -34.68 5.29 14.84
C ALA A 6 -33.62 4.29 14.34
N PRO A 7 -32.87 4.60 13.26
CA PRO A 7 -31.92 3.66 12.71
C PRO A 7 -30.87 3.31 13.77
N VAL A 8 -30.90 2.05 14.23
CA VAL A 8 -30.00 1.55 15.27
C VAL A 8 -28.56 1.65 14.76
N ALA A 9 -27.70 2.33 15.53
CA ALA A 9 -26.29 2.58 15.15
C ALA A 9 -25.51 1.27 14.92
N LEU A 10 -24.53 1.26 14.01
CA LEU A 10 -23.63 0.11 13.82
C LEU A 10 -22.88 -0.21 15.12
N THR A 11 -22.81 -1.49 15.48
CA THR A 11 -22.17 -1.96 16.72
C THR A 11 -20.87 -2.74 16.46
N PRO A 12 -19.96 -2.82 17.44
CA PRO A 12 -18.73 -3.60 17.34
C PRO A 12 -18.98 -5.11 17.13
N VAL A 13 -18.12 -5.75 16.33
CA VAL A 13 -18.14 -7.21 16.04
C VAL A 13 -18.00 -8.06 17.32
N THR A 14 -18.90 -9.03 17.52
CA THR A 14 -18.84 -10.08 18.56
C THR A 14 -17.77 -11.13 18.23
N SER A 15 -17.49 -12.08 19.12
CA SER A 15 -16.44 -13.09 18.89
C SER A 15 -16.81 -14.07 17.76
N ASP A 16 -18.10 -14.39 17.64
CA ASP A 16 -18.61 -15.51 16.83
C ASP A 16 -18.77 -15.16 15.34
N GLU A 17 -18.79 -13.86 15.01
CA GLU A 17 -18.89 -13.37 13.63
C GLU A 17 -17.52 -13.09 12.98
N ARG A 18 -16.40 -13.45 13.62
CA ARG A 18 -15.07 -13.08 13.13
C ARG A 18 -14.54 -14.09 12.13
N ILE A 19 -14.00 -13.57 11.03
CA ILE A 19 -13.27 -14.37 10.04
C ILE A 19 -11.85 -14.60 10.59
N GLN A 20 -11.64 -15.71 11.31
CA GLN A 20 -10.36 -16.04 11.95
C GLN A 20 -9.18 -16.01 10.97
N SER A 21 -9.40 -16.42 9.72
CA SER A 21 -8.38 -16.41 8.68
C SER A 21 -7.83 -15.01 8.40
N LEU A 22 -8.66 -13.96 8.46
CA LEU A 22 -8.20 -12.58 8.30
C LEU A 22 -7.30 -12.15 9.46
N ASP A 23 -7.62 -12.56 10.68
CA ASP A 23 -6.83 -12.20 11.86
C ASP A 23 -5.46 -12.89 11.83
N VAL A 24 -5.39 -14.15 11.40
CA VAL A 24 -4.10 -14.86 11.24
C VAL A 24 -3.26 -14.24 10.12
N VAL A 25 -3.87 -13.94 8.96
CA VAL A 25 -3.15 -13.31 7.85
C VAL A 25 -2.67 -11.91 8.23
N ARG A 26 -3.43 -11.14 9.03
CA ARG A 26 -2.95 -9.87 9.62
C ARG A 26 -1.76 -10.07 10.53
N GLY A 27 -1.81 -11.07 11.42
CA GLY A 27 -0.71 -11.37 12.34
C GLY A 27 0.56 -11.76 11.58
N PHE A 28 0.44 -12.61 10.56
CA PHE A 28 1.54 -12.95 9.66
C PHE A 28 2.07 -11.70 8.93
N ALA A 29 1.16 -10.87 8.40
CA ALA A 29 1.56 -9.69 7.68
C ALA A 29 2.35 -8.71 8.56
N LEU A 30 1.96 -8.59 9.84
CA LEU A 30 2.56 -7.68 10.80
C LEU A 30 4.01 -8.04 11.15
N ILE A 31 4.35 -9.34 11.17
CA ILE A 31 5.74 -9.79 11.33
C ILE A 31 6.59 -9.31 10.15
N GLY A 32 6.10 -9.44 8.91
CA GLY A 32 6.85 -8.98 7.75
C GLY A 32 6.93 -7.47 7.61
N ILE A 33 5.92 -6.72 8.08
CA ILE A 33 6.04 -5.26 8.24
C ILE A 33 7.17 -4.91 9.22
N LEU A 34 7.24 -5.59 10.37
CA LEU A 34 8.33 -5.37 11.32
C LEU A 34 9.71 -5.70 10.71
N LEU A 35 9.82 -6.81 9.96
CA LEU A 35 11.04 -7.21 9.26
C LEU A 35 11.54 -6.16 8.26
N MET A 36 10.65 -5.50 7.52
CA MET A 36 11.07 -4.45 6.58
C MET A 36 11.28 -3.10 7.26
N ASN A 37 10.48 -2.78 8.29
CA ASN A 37 10.52 -1.46 8.92
C ASN A 37 11.72 -1.29 9.85
N VAL A 38 12.30 -2.36 10.40
CA VAL A 38 13.50 -2.26 11.24
C VAL A 38 14.64 -1.51 10.54
N GLU A 39 14.70 -1.61 9.22
CA GLU A 39 15.66 -0.89 8.40
C GLU A 39 15.48 0.63 8.45
N PHE A 40 14.23 1.11 8.51
CA PHE A 40 13.91 2.53 8.58
C PHE A 40 14.26 3.12 9.96
N PHE A 41 14.39 2.30 11.00
CA PHE A 41 14.87 2.74 12.32
C PHE A 41 16.40 2.78 12.40
N ASN A 42 17.10 2.18 11.44
CA ASN A 42 18.55 2.02 11.44
C ASN A 42 19.25 2.70 10.24
N ARG A 43 18.50 3.41 9.39
CA ARG A 43 18.98 4.14 8.22
C ARG A 43 18.16 5.42 8.03
N ALA A 44 18.79 6.44 7.45
CA ALA A 44 18.08 7.64 7.02
C ALA A 44 17.01 7.28 5.98
N THR A 45 15.82 7.87 6.09
CA THR A 45 14.70 7.64 5.18
C THR A 45 15.02 8.05 3.75
N ALA A 46 15.77 9.14 3.56
CA ALA A 46 16.25 9.56 2.24
C ALA A 46 17.21 8.54 1.58
N ALA A 47 17.82 7.64 2.35
CA ALA A 47 18.67 6.57 1.86
C ALA A 47 17.89 5.31 1.46
N ILE A 48 16.62 5.19 1.84
CA ILE A 48 15.77 4.04 1.55
C ILE A 48 15.37 4.05 0.07
N GLY A 49 15.10 2.87 -0.48
CA GLY A 49 14.80 2.74 -1.91
C GLY A 49 16.03 2.84 -2.82
N SER A 50 17.24 2.72 -2.26
CA SER A 50 18.49 2.53 -3.01
C SER A 50 18.95 1.07 -3.09
N GLY A 51 18.09 0.14 -2.65
CA GLY A 51 18.39 -1.28 -2.58
C GLY A 51 19.16 -1.69 -1.34
N MET A 52 19.80 -2.85 -1.42
CA MET A 52 20.68 -3.35 -0.36
C MET A 52 21.85 -2.40 -0.14
N GLN A 53 22.30 -2.27 1.11
CA GLN A 53 23.49 -1.49 1.42
C GLN A 53 24.71 -2.07 0.68
N THR A 54 25.59 -1.19 0.21
CA THR A 54 26.85 -1.59 -0.42
C THR A 54 27.85 -2.06 0.65
N GLY A 55 28.73 -2.99 0.28
CA GLY A 55 29.78 -3.49 1.18
C GLY A 55 29.33 -4.50 2.24
N LEU A 56 28.10 -5.01 2.17
CA LEU A 56 27.64 -6.09 3.03
C LEU A 56 28.38 -7.40 2.70
N THR A 57 28.88 -8.09 3.72
CA THR A 57 29.56 -9.38 3.59
C THR A 57 28.98 -10.42 4.56
N GLY A 58 29.27 -11.70 4.32
CA GLY A 58 28.90 -12.80 5.19
C GLY A 58 27.39 -12.90 5.46
N ALA A 59 27.01 -13.11 6.72
CA ALA A 59 25.61 -13.26 7.13
C ALA A 59 24.76 -12.00 6.88
N ASN A 60 25.35 -10.81 6.99
CA ASN A 60 24.63 -9.55 6.77
C ASN A 60 24.14 -9.40 5.33
N TYR A 61 24.93 -9.86 4.35
CA TYR A 61 24.53 -9.90 2.95
C TYR A 61 23.32 -10.81 2.75
N TRP A 62 23.40 -12.07 3.19
CA TRP A 62 22.34 -13.06 2.96
C TRP A 62 21.03 -12.71 3.67
N VAL A 63 21.10 -12.13 4.87
CA VAL A 63 19.91 -11.65 5.56
C VAL A 63 19.30 -10.44 4.85
N SER A 64 20.13 -9.49 4.37
CA SER A 64 19.64 -8.35 3.60
C SER A 64 19.00 -8.80 2.29
N TYR A 65 19.60 -9.76 1.61
CA TYR A 65 19.08 -10.40 0.41
C TYR A 65 17.72 -11.06 0.67
N PHE A 66 17.61 -11.86 1.73
CA PHE A 66 16.35 -12.48 2.12
C PHE A 66 15.25 -11.44 2.32
N VAL A 67 15.52 -10.39 3.11
CA VAL A 67 14.54 -9.33 3.35
C VAL A 67 14.19 -8.61 2.05
N GLN A 68 15.17 -8.27 1.21
CA GLN A 68 14.94 -7.53 -0.03
C GLN A 68 14.01 -8.26 -1.00
N TYR A 69 14.20 -9.57 -1.19
CA TYR A 69 13.47 -10.32 -2.22
C TYR A 69 12.24 -11.06 -1.72
N PHE A 70 12.23 -11.49 -0.45
CA PHE A 70 11.12 -12.25 0.12
C PHE A 70 10.18 -11.41 0.96
N VAL A 71 10.62 -10.24 1.47
CA VAL A 71 9.83 -9.41 2.41
C VAL A 71 9.47 -8.06 1.79
N THR A 72 10.46 -7.26 1.41
CA THR A 72 10.28 -5.89 0.92
C THR A 72 9.32 -5.85 -0.25
N GLY A 73 8.27 -5.04 -0.13
CA GLY A 73 7.23 -4.94 -1.16
C GLY A 73 5.98 -5.78 -0.88
N LYS A 74 6.16 -6.98 -0.35
CA LYS A 74 5.08 -7.99 -0.29
C LYS A 74 4.19 -7.76 0.92
N PHE A 75 4.76 -7.40 2.06
CA PHE A 75 3.98 -7.30 3.30
C PHE A 75 3.09 -6.07 3.39
N TRP A 76 3.51 -4.92 2.86
CA TRP A 76 2.61 -3.76 2.74
C TRP A 76 1.54 -4.00 1.67
N THR A 77 1.84 -4.75 0.60
CA THR A 77 0.84 -5.20 -0.39
C THR A 77 -0.23 -6.10 0.26
N ILE A 78 0.18 -7.07 1.09
CA ILE A 78 -0.75 -7.90 1.88
C ILE A 78 -1.61 -7.04 2.81
N PHE A 79 -1.01 -6.09 3.53
CA PHE A 79 -1.77 -5.18 4.39
C PHE A 79 -2.76 -4.33 3.61
N SER A 80 -2.42 -3.86 2.42
CA SER A 80 -3.33 -3.11 1.56
C SER A 80 -4.52 -3.96 1.12
N LEU A 81 -4.28 -5.22 0.71
CA LEU A 81 -5.33 -6.17 0.40
C LEU A 81 -6.24 -6.39 1.64
N LEU A 82 -5.66 -6.60 2.82
CA LEU A 82 -6.40 -6.81 4.08
C LEU A 82 -7.20 -5.58 4.51
N PHE A 83 -6.72 -4.38 4.23
CA PHE A 83 -7.45 -3.14 4.48
C PHE A 83 -8.70 -3.07 3.60
N GLY A 84 -8.57 -3.37 2.30
CA GLY A 84 -9.69 -3.53 1.38
C GLY A 84 -10.69 -4.61 1.83
N MET A 85 -10.20 -5.76 2.31
CA MET A 85 -11.05 -6.79 2.91
C MET A 85 -11.79 -6.25 4.15
N GLY A 86 -11.10 -5.50 5.02
CA GLY A 86 -11.68 -4.88 6.21
C GLY A 86 -12.77 -3.84 5.89
N PHE A 87 -12.60 -3.07 4.81
CA PHE A 87 -13.63 -2.20 4.26
C PHE A 87 -14.88 -3.01 3.85
N ALA A 88 -14.69 -4.04 3.03
CA ALA A 88 -15.80 -4.84 2.51
C ALA A 88 -16.56 -5.58 3.62
N VAL A 89 -15.86 -6.11 4.63
CA VAL A 89 -16.52 -6.73 5.79
C VAL A 89 -17.42 -5.71 6.51
N MET A 90 -16.94 -4.48 6.72
CA MET A 90 -17.75 -3.46 7.40
C MET A 90 -18.93 -3.00 6.54
N LEU A 91 -18.72 -2.83 5.23
CA LEU A 91 -19.77 -2.46 4.27
C LEU A 91 -20.87 -3.51 4.20
N MET A 92 -20.52 -4.78 3.97
CA MET A 92 -21.50 -5.86 3.84
C MET A 92 -22.31 -6.07 5.13
N ARG A 93 -21.70 -5.84 6.30
CA ARG A 93 -22.43 -5.87 7.58
C ARG A 93 -23.42 -4.73 7.70
N ALA A 94 -23.03 -3.52 7.30
CA ALA A 94 -23.93 -2.37 7.29
C ALA A 94 -25.10 -2.61 6.33
N GLU A 95 -24.85 -3.16 5.15
CA GLU A 95 -25.88 -3.54 4.18
C GLU A 95 -26.82 -4.62 4.74
N ARG A 96 -26.28 -5.73 5.28
CA ARG A 96 -27.09 -6.81 5.87
C ARG A 96 -27.93 -6.34 7.06
N ALA A 97 -27.43 -5.36 7.83
CA ALA A 97 -28.14 -4.80 8.97
C ALA A 97 -29.06 -3.61 8.62
N GLY A 98 -29.12 -3.19 7.35
CA GLY A 98 -29.87 -2.00 6.94
C GLY A 98 -29.39 -0.68 7.56
N ARG A 99 -28.10 -0.58 7.92
CA ARG A 99 -27.52 0.57 8.65
C ARG A 99 -26.68 1.47 7.76
N SER A 100 -26.52 2.72 8.20
CA SER A 100 -25.65 3.69 7.50
C SER A 100 -24.17 3.31 7.61
N PHE A 101 -23.50 3.19 6.47
CA PHE A 101 -22.09 2.83 6.41
C PHE A 101 -21.15 4.04 6.36
N LEU A 102 -21.51 5.06 5.57
CA LEU A 102 -20.59 6.11 5.14
C LEU A 102 -20.07 6.95 6.32
N VAL A 103 -20.96 7.40 7.20
CA VAL A 103 -20.57 8.27 8.34
C VAL A 103 -19.66 7.55 9.33
N PRO A 104 -19.98 6.34 9.84
CA PRO A 104 -19.06 5.60 10.70
C PRO A 104 -17.71 5.33 10.03
N TYR A 105 -17.71 4.99 8.74
CA TYR A 105 -16.48 4.72 8.03
C TYR A 105 -15.63 5.97 7.79
N MET A 106 -16.24 7.13 7.52
CA MET A 106 -15.52 8.41 7.45
C MET A 106 -14.87 8.78 8.78
N ARG A 107 -15.56 8.59 9.91
CA ARG A 107 -14.98 8.78 11.25
C ARG A 107 -13.79 7.85 11.49
N ARG A 108 -13.92 6.59 11.07
CA ARG A 108 -12.85 5.59 11.15
C ARG A 108 -11.61 6.01 10.37
N ILE A 109 -11.78 6.53 9.16
CA ILE A 109 -10.68 7.02 8.31
C ILE A 109 -10.08 8.30 8.90
N ALA A 110 -10.89 9.24 9.37
CA ALA A 110 -10.41 10.47 10.00
C ALA A 110 -9.57 10.17 11.25
N ALA A 111 -10.04 9.25 12.11
CA ALA A 111 -9.26 8.77 13.25
C ALA A 111 -7.94 8.12 12.82
N LEU A 112 -7.96 7.33 11.75
CA LEU A 112 -6.75 6.71 11.20
C LEU A 112 -5.76 7.76 10.66
N ALA A 113 -6.25 8.80 9.99
CA ALA A 113 -5.42 9.92 9.53
C ALA A 113 -4.78 10.66 10.71
N VAL A 114 -5.54 10.93 11.77
CA VAL A 114 -5.00 11.57 12.99
C VAL A 114 -3.94 10.69 13.64
N PHE A 115 -4.21 9.39 13.82
CA PHE A 115 -3.22 8.47 14.37
C PHE A 115 -1.98 8.37 13.50
N GLY A 116 -2.13 8.33 12.17
CA GLY A 116 -1.01 8.30 11.24
C GLY A 116 -0.17 9.59 11.28
N ALA A 117 -0.82 10.76 11.29
CA ALA A 117 -0.11 12.04 11.40
C ALA A 117 0.67 12.15 12.72
N LEU A 118 0.05 11.79 13.85
CA LEU A 118 0.72 11.76 15.16
C LEU A 118 1.87 10.74 15.15
N HIS A 119 1.64 9.55 14.62
CA HIS A 119 2.65 8.50 14.53
C HIS A 119 3.84 8.94 13.66
N HIS A 120 3.59 9.58 12.52
CA HIS A 120 4.63 10.14 11.65
C HIS A 120 5.48 11.19 12.39
N VAL A 121 4.83 12.18 13.00
CA VAL A 121 5.51 13.31 13.65
C VAL A 121 6.28 12.84 14.88
N PHE A 122 5.63 12.09 15.77
CA PHE A 122 6.17 11.80 17.10
C PHE A 122 7.03 10.54 17.17
N LEU A 123 6.85 9.57 16.26
CA LEU A 123 7.47 8.25 16.41
C LEU A 123 8.32 7.88 15.21
N PHE A 124 7.71 7.82 14.03
CA PHE A 124 8.28 7.11 12.89
C PHE A 124 7.81 7.64 11.53
N ALA A 125 8.73 8.15 10.72
CA ALA A 125 8.41 8.74 9.41
C ALA A 125 7.94 7.72 8.34
N GLY A 126 8.21 6.42 8.51
CA GLY A 126 7.70 5.36 7.62
C GLY A 126 6.28 4.89 7.95
N ASP A 127 5.43 5.81 8.43
CA ASP A 127 4.03 5.53 8.77
C ASP A 127 3.24 5.06 7.54
N ILE A 128 2.44 4.01 7.71
CA ILE A 128 1.51 3.52 6.68
C ILE A 128 0.05 3.91 6.97
N LEU A 129 -0.25 4.35 8.20
CA LEU A 129 -1.61 4.62 8.64
C LEU A 129 -2.19 5.84 7.92
N PHE A 130 -1.41 6.91 7.80
CA PHE A 130 -1.79 8.11 7.07
C PHE A 130 -1.99 7.80 5.58
N SER A 131 -1.06 7.08 4.95
CA SER A 131 -1.19 6.56 3.58
C SER A 131 -2.50 5.80 3.36
N TYR A 132 -2.84 4.92 4.30
CA TYR A 132 -4.07 4.13 4.21
C TYR A 132 -5.31 4.97 4.45
N ALA A 133 -5.24 6.02 5.26
CA ALA A 133 -6.35 6.95 5.42
C ALA A 133 -6.62 7.75 4.12
N VAL A 134 -5.56 8.22 3.45
CA VAL A 134 -5.66 8.89 2.15
C VAL A 134 -6.22 7.92 1.09
N ALA A 135 -5.68 6.70 1.01
CA ALA A 135 -6.17 5.67 0.08
C ALA A 135 -7.62 5.25 0.36
N ALA A 136 -8.03 5.14 1.62
CA ALA A 136 -9.39 4.84 1.99
C ALA A 136 -10.36 5.97 1.61
N THR A 137 -9.91 7.22 1.72
CA THR A 137 -10.64 8.39 1.24
C THR A 137 -10.78 8.37 -0.28
N ALA A 138 -9.68 8.08 -0.99
CA ALA A 138 -9.71 7.89 -2.44
C ALA A 138 -10.67 6.77 -2.86
N LEU A 139 -10.69 5.65 -2.14
CA LEU A 139 -11.65 4.56 -2.37
C LEU A 139 -13.10 5.05 -2.19
N LEU A 140 -13.39 5.87 -1.17
CA LEU A 140 -14.71 6.46 -1.01
C LEU A 140 -15.08 7.42 -2.15
N VAL A 141 -14.13 8.18 -2.68
CA VAL A 141 -14.34 9.01 -3.88
C VAL A 141 -14.69 8.13 -5.08
N VAL A 142 -13.96 7.03 -5.29
CA VAL A 142 -14.21 6.07 -6.37
C VAL A 142 -15.59 5.43 -6.26
N LEU A 143 -15.99 4.99 -5.06
CA LEU A 143 -17.24 4.27 -4.84
C LEU A 143 -18.46 5.20 -4.71
N TYR A 144 -18.34 6.32 -4.01
CA TYR A 144 -19.47 7.17 -3.61
C TYR A 144 -19.37 8.63 -4.09
N GLY A 145 -18.22 9.09 -4.56
CA GLY A 145 -18.01 10.49 -4.97
C GLY A 145 -18.97 10.96 -6.07
N ARG A 146 -19.55 12.16 -5.95
CA ARG A 146 -20.42 12.73 -6.98
C ARG A 146 -19.59 13.52 -7.98
N PHE A 147 -19.83 13.32 -9.28
CA PHE A 147 -19.02 13.91 -10.36
C PHE A 147 -18.82 15.42 -10.21
N LYS A 148 -19.89 16.19 -9.97
CA LYS A 148 -19.82 17.64 -9.78
C LYS A 148 -18.87 18.08 -8.66
N TRP A 149 -18.80 17.31 -7.57
CA TRP A 149 -17.94 17.63 -6.42
C TRP A 149 -16.50 17.24 -6.66
N ILE A 150 -16.25 16.16 -7.41
CA ILE A 150 -14.90 15.77 -7.85
C ILE A 150 -14.33 16.85 -8.78
N VAL A 151 -15.11 17.30 -9.76
CA VAL A 151 -14.70 18.35 -10.71
C VAL A 151 -14.47 19.68 -9.99
N LEU A 152 -15.36 20.08 -9.07
CA LEU A 152 -15.16 21.29 -8.28
C LEU A 152 -13.88 21.21 -7.43
N ALA A 153 -13.66 20.10 -6.72
CA ALA A 153 -12.46 19.91 -5.90
C ALA A 153 -11.18 19.96 -6.76
N MET A 154 -11.22 19.34 -7.95
CA MET A 154 -10.12 19.38 -8.91
C MET A 154 -9.84 20.81 -9.39
N ALA A 155 -10.87 21.56 -9.77
CA ALA A 155 -10.73 22.96 -10.20
C ALA A 155 -10.18 23.86 -9.09
N LEU A 156 -10.64 23.67 -7.84
CA LEU A 156 -10.11 24.40 -6.68
C LEU A 156 -8.64 24.07 -6.41
N CYS A 157 -8.24 22.80 -6.53
CA CYS A 157 -6.84 22.39 -6.38
C CYS A 157 -5.96 22.97 -7.49
N ILE A 158 -6.43 22.97 -8.74
CA ILE A 158 -5.71 23.60 -9.86
C ILE A 158 -5.55 25.10 -9.61
N GLY A 159 -6.63 25.79 -9.22
CA GLY A 159 -6.60 27.22 -8.91
C GLY A 159 -5.64 27.56 -7.76
N GLY A 160 -5.68 26.77 -6.68
CA GLY A 160 -4.77 26.93 -5.55
C GLY A 160 -3.32 26.58 -5.88
N GLY A 161 -3.07 25.69 -6.84
CA GLY A 161 -1.72 25.30 -7.28
C GLY A 161 -0.90 26.46 -7.86
N PHE A 162 -1.57 27.53 -8.33
CA PHE A 162 -0.90 28.74 -8.78
C PHE A 162 -0.45 29.66 -7.62
N ILE A 163 -0.85 29.37 -6.37
CA ILE A 163 -0.37 30.11 -5.19
C ILE A 163 1.09 29.67 -4.90
N PRO A 164 2.02 30.62 -4.68
CA PRO A 164 3.40 30.28 -4.33
C PRO A 164 3.48 29.30 -3.16
N HIS A 165 4.34 28.28 -3.29
CA HIS A 165 4.53 27.19 -2.31
C HIS A 165 3.33 26.23 -2.13
N MET A 166 2.33 26.29 -3.02
CA MET A 166 1.17 25.39 -3.02
C MET A 166 1.06 24.51 -4.28
N ASP A 167 2.16 24.34 -5.00
CA ASP A 167 2.29 23.53 -6.22
C ASP A 167 1.91 22.05 -6.00
N TRP A 168 2.04 21.55 -4.77
CA TRP A 168 1.57 20.22 -4.38
C TRP A 168 0.05 19.99 -4.62
N LEU A 169 -0.75 21.06 -4.71
CA LEU A 169 -2.16 20.97 -5.07
C LEU A 169 -2.38 20.46 -6.50
N PHE A 170 -1.44 20.65 -7.42
CA PHE A 170 -1.52 20.04 -8.75
C PHE A 170 -1.47 18.51 -8.69
N GLY A 171 -0.64 17.97 -7.79
CA GLY A 171 -0.58 16.52 -7.54
C GLY A 171 -1.92 15.98 -7.03
N ILE A 172 -2.60 16.72 -6.14
CA ILE A 172 -3.94 16.38 -5.66
C ILE A 172 -4.96 16.43 -6.79
N ALA A 173 -4.92 17.46 -7.64
CA ALA A 173 -5.81 17.56 -8.79
C ALA A 173 -5.63 16.37 -9.75
N GLY A 174 -4.39 15.96 -10.02
CA GLY A 174 -4.07 14.77 -10.81
C GLY A 174 -4.63 13.48 -10.19
N GLY A 175 -4.48 13.30 -8.88
CA GLY A 175 -5.08 12.17 -8.15
C GLY A 175 -6.61 12.17 -8.23
N LEU A 176 -7.26 13.32 -8.02
CA LEU A 176 -8.72 13.46 -8.13
C LEU A 176 -9.23 13.17 -9.55
N ALA A 177 -8.50 13.59 -10.59
CA ALA A 177 -8.81 13.25 -11.97
C ALA A 177 -8.77 11.74 -12.19
N PHE A 178 -7.70 11.08 -11.72
CA PHE A 178 -7.56 9.63 -11.78
C PHE A 178 -8.70 8.90 -11.03
N PHE A 179 -8.98 9.30 -9.79
CA PHE A 179 -10.08 8.72 -9.01
C PHE A 179 -11.43 8.96 -9.67
N GLY A 180 -11.65 10.13 -10.28
CA GLY A 180 -12.84 10.44 -11.07
C GLY A 180 -13.03 9.49 -12.25
N LEU A 181 -11.96 9.22 -13.00
CA LEU A 181 -11.96 8.26 -14.11
C LEU A 181 -12.23 6.83 -13.62
N ALA A 182 -11.56 6.39 -12.55
CA ALA A 182 -11.81 5.09 -11.93
C ALA A 182 -13.27 4.96 -11.43
N ALA A 183 -13.81 6.03 -10.84
CA ALA A 183 -15.19 6.10 -10.39
C ALA A 183 -16.19 6.04 -11.54
N TRP A 184 -15.84 6.66 -12.68
CA TRP A 184 -16.64 6.65 -13.89
C TRP A 184 -16.66 5.25 -14.51
N TRP A 185 -15.52 4.58 -14.64
CA TRP A 185 -15.43 3.22 -15.14
C TRP A 185 -16.21 2.23 -14.27
N LEU A 186 -16.04 2.29 -12.95
CA LEU A 186 -16.66 1.33 -12.03
C LEU A 186 -18.19 1.46 -11.94
N ARG A 187 -18.72 2.68 -12.08
CA ARG A 187 -20.14 3.01 -11.84
C ARG A 187 -20.93 3.39 -13.09
N GLY A 188 -20.26 3.50 -14.24
CA GLY A 188 -20.80 4.08 -15.47
C GLY A 188 -22.16 3.50 -15.91
N GLU A 189 -22.41 2.21 -15.67
CA GLU A 189 -23.66 1.58 -16.12
C GLU A 189 -24.94 2.09 -15.44
N GLN A 190 -24.90 2.56 -14.19
CA GLN A 190 -26.12 3.02 -13.52
C GLN A 190 -26.58 4.41 -13.99
N ARG A 191 -25.68 5.24 -14.52
CA ARG A 191 -25.98 6.60 -15.02
C ARG A 191 -26.12 6.69 -16.55
N MET A 192 -25.64 5.68 -17.27
CA MET A 192 -25.57 5.68 -18.74
C MET A 192 -26.82 5.11 -19.43
N LYS A 193 -28.00 5.11 -18.78
CA LYS A 193 -29.28 4.95 -19.53
C LYS A 193 -29.48 6.05 -20.59
N ARG A 194 -28.74 7.16 -20.51
CA ARG A 194 -28.88 8.35 -21.37
C ARG A 194 -27.81 8.51 -22.46
N PHE A 195 -26.67 7.80 -22.41
CA PHE A 195 -25.52 8.01 -23.33
C PHE A 195 -24.85 6.73 -23.86
N GLY A 196 -25.48 5.56 -23.75
CA GLY A 196 -25.09 4.36 -24.51
C GLY A 196 -24.65 3.14 -23.68
N LYS A 197 -24.79 1.96 -24.29
CA LYS A 197 -24.52 0.63 -23.70
C LYS A 197 -23.01 0.46 -23.36
N PRO A 198 -22.64 -0.41 -22.39
CA PRO A 198 -21.25 -0.77 -22.02
C PRO A 198 -20.22 -0.91 -23.16
N PRO A 199 -20.57 -1.42 -24.36
CA PRO A 199 -19.69 -1.43 -25.54
C PRO A 199 -19.11 -0.06 -25.94
N VAL A 200 -19.76 1.07 -25.64
CA VAL A 200 -19.25 2.41 -25.99
C VAL A 200 -18.04 2.79 -25.15
N ILE A 201 -18.05 2.52 -23.84
CA ILE A 201 -16.91 2.81 -22.97
C ILE A 201 -15.72 1.93 -23.34
N ALA A 202 -15.98 0.64 -23.58
CA ALA A 202 -14.95 -0.27 -24.07
C ALA A 202 -14.36 0.22 -25.39
N PHE A 203 -15.20 0.65 -26.33
CA PHE A 203 -14.78 1.21 -27.61
C PHE A 203 -13.93 2.47 -27.45
N VAL A 204 -14.32 3.42 -26.58
CA VAL A 204 -13.51 4.63 -26.32
C VAL A 204 -12.14 4.28 -25.75
N HIS A 205 -12.05 3.33 -24.80
CA HIS A 205 -10.76 2.89 -24.26
C HIS A 205 -9.93 2.16 -25.33
N MET A 206 -10.56 1.31 -26.15
CA MET A 206 -9.86 0.63 -27.24
C MET A 206 -9.37 1.62 -28.30
N LEU A 207 -10.16 2.63 -28.66
CA LEU A 207 -9.78 3.65 -29.63
C LEU A 207 -8.65 4.54 -29.08
N ALA A 208 -8.80 5.06 -27.85
CA ALA A 208 -7.74 5.82 -27.19
C ALA A 208 -6.47 5.00 -27.03
N GLY A 209 -6.60 3.71 -26.70
CA GLY A 209 -5.49 2.77 -26.61
C GLY A 209 -4.82 2.50 -27.95
N ALA A 210 -5.58 2.35 -29.03
CA ALA A 210 -5.05 2.20 -30.38
C ALA A 210 -4.29 3.45 -30.81
N ILE A 211 -4.85 4.65 -30.58
CA ILE A 211 -4.19 5.93 -30.87
C ILE A 211 -2.88 6.05 -30.09
N ALA A 212 -2.89 5.76 -28.79
CA ALA A 212 -1.68 5.83 -27.97
C ALA A 212 -0.64 4.76 -28.37
N ALA A 213 -1.06 3.55 -28.74
CA ALA A 213 -0.16 2.51 -29.23
C ALA A 213 0.47 2.88 -30.57
N ILE A 214 -0.31 3.44 -31.49
CA ILE A 214 0.18 3.96 -32.77
C ILE A 214 1.12 5.14 -32.53
N ALA A 215 0.76 6.10 -31.68
CA ALA A 215 1.63 7.21 -31.32
C ALA A 215 2.94 6.73 -30.69
N GLY A 216 2.87 5.71 -29.83
CA GLY A 216 4.04 5.02 -29.30
C GLY A 216 4.89 4.36 -30.38
N ALA A 217 4.29 3.66 -31.34
CA ALA A 217 5.02 3.08 -32.47
C ALA A 217 5.67 4.15 -33.37
N VAL A 218 4.93 5.21 -33.70
CA VAL A 218 5.40 6.34 -34.52
C VAL A 218 6.53 7.09 -33.83
N SER A 219 6.50 7.21 -32.49
CA SER A 219 7.55 7.89 -31.74
C SER A 219 8.94 7.24 -31.87
N TRP A 220 9.01 5.98 -32.29
CA TRP A 220 10.27 5.32 -32.64
C TRP A 220 10.84 5.77 -33.99
N ALA A 221 9.98 6.22 -34.91
CA ALA A 221 10.35 6.74 -36.21
C ALA A 221 10.63 8.25 -36.19
N VAL A 222 10.23 8.96 -35.13
CA VAL A 222 10.47 10.40 -34.96
C VAL A 222 11.81 10.63 -34.25
N PRO A 223 12.80 11.24 -34.93
CA PRO A 223 14.08 11.61 -34.32
C PRO A 223 13.86 12.49 -33.08
N ASP A 224 14.74 12.37 -32.09
CA ASP A 224 14.75 13.19 -30.86
C ASP A 224 13.53 13.05 -29.93
N THR A 225 12.63 12.08 -30.17
CA THR A 225 11.56 11.78 -29.21
C THR A 225 12.15 11.22 -27.93
N PRO A 226 11.84 11.77 -26.73
CA PRO A 226 12.39 11.31 -25.46
C PRO A 226 12.08 9.81 -25.23
N PRO A 227 13.02 9.03 -24.66
CA PRO A 227 12.81 7.60 -24.41
C PRO A 227 11.55 7.32 -23.58
N GLU A 228 11.22 8.18 -22.61
CA GLU A 228 10.03 8.06 -21.77
C GLU A 228 8.73 8.15 -22.58
N ALA A 229 8.71 9.01 -23.61
CA ALA A 229 7.57 9.14 -24.50
C ALA A 229 7.39 7.91 -25.39
N ARG A 230 8.49 7.27 -25.81
CA ARG A 230 8.46 6.10 -26.71
C ARG A 230 7.76 4.90 -26.11
N PHE A 231 8.22 4.49 -24.94
CA PHE A 231 7.59 3.39 -24.22
C PHE A 231 6.32 3.82 -23.49
N GLY A 232 6.28 5.04 -22.95
CA GLY A 232 5.14 5.53 -22.19
C GLY A 232 3.84 5.53 -23.00
N LEU A 233 3.89 6.01 -24.26
CA LEU A 233 2.73 5.99 -25.15
C LEU A 233 2.34 4.57 -25.58
N ALA A 234 3.33 3.72 -25.91
CA ALA A 234 3.07 2.33 -26.28
C ALA A 234 2.43 1.52 -25.15
N LEU A 235 2.92 1.68 -23.92
CA LEU A 235 2.39 1.03 -22.71
C LEU A 235 1.03 1.56 -22.31
N LEU A 236 0.83 2.87 -22.39
CA LEU A 236 -0.48 3.49 -22.21
C LEU A 236 -1.48 2.92 -23.23
N GLY A 237 -1.05 2.80 -24.49
CA GLY A 237 -1.85 2.19 -25.55
C GLY A 237 -2.25 0.76 -25.23
N PHE A 238 -1.28 -0.09 -24.89
CA PHE A 238 -1.53 -1.48 -24.53
C PHE A 238 -2.43 -1.63 -23.30
N ALA A 239 -2.23 -0.78 -22.29
CA ALA A 239 -3.05 -0.78 -21.08
C ALA A 239 -4.50 -0.39 -21.35
N LEU A 240 -4.73 0.66 -22.13
CA LEU A 240 -6.07 1.11 -22.53
C LEU A 240 -6.76 0.10 -23.45
N LEU A 241 -6.03 -0.54 -24.37
CA LEU A 241 -6.54 -1.64 -25.21
C LEU A 241 -6.95 -2.84 -24.35
N THR A 242 -6.11 -3.25 -23.41
CA THR A 242 -6.39 -4.37 -22.50
C THR A 242 -7.60 -4.05 -21.62
N LEU A 243 -7.66 -2.84 -21.05
CA LEU A 243 -8.79 -2.38 -20.25
C LEU A 243 -10.08 -2.34 -21.07
N GLY A 244 -10.02 -1.82 -22.29
CA GLY A 244 -11.15 -1.78 -23.22
C GLY A 244 -11.64 -3.18 -23.59
N TYR A 245 -10.73 -4.09 -23.95
CA TYR A 245 -11.03 -5.49 -24.24
C TYR A 245 -11.68 -6.21 -23.05
N LEU A 246 -11.08 -6.12 -21.86
CA LEU A 246 -11.62 -6.74 -20.64
C LEU A 246 -12.98 -6.14 -20.25
N THR A 247 -13.18 -4.85 -20.51
CA THR A 247 -14.47 -4.18 -20.32
C THR A 247 -15.50 -4.75 -21.28
N MET A 248 -15.17 -4.87 -22.58
CA MET A 248 -16.07 -5.44 -23.60
C MET A 248 -16.43 -6.90 -23.30
N ARG A 249 -15.41 -7.75 -23.08
CA ARG A 249 -15.57 -9.19 -22.94
C ARG A 249 -16.36 -9.60 -21.71
N TYR A 250 -16.19 -8.87 -20.61
CA TYR A 250 -16.74 -9.22 -19.30
C TYR A 250 -17.61 -8.11 -18.71
N HIS A 251 -18.28 -7.31 -19.56
CA HIS A 251 -19.18 -6.25 -19.10
C HIS A 251 -20.31 -6.80 -18.21
N ALA A 252 -20.83 -8.00 -18.52
CA ALA A 252 -21.93 -8.64 -17.79
C ALA A 252 -21.56 -9.06 -16.35
N ASP A 253 -20.27 -9.33 -16.06
CA ASP A 253 -19.82 -9.74 -14.72
C ASP A 253 -19.63 -8.52 -13.80
N LYS A 254 -20.75 -8.03 -13.25
CA LYS A 254 -20.75 -6.89 -12.31
C LYS A 254 -19.94 -7.17 -11.04
N ALA A 255 -19.96 -8.40 -10.55
CA ALA A 255 -19.26 -8.80 -9.32
C ALA A 255 -17.73 -8.75 -9.49
N GLY A 256 -17.22 -9.06 -10.69
CA GLY A 256 -15.80 -9.04 -10.99
C GLY A 256 -15.19 -7.67 -11.32
N ARG A 257 -15.96 -6.57 -11.31
CA ARG A 257 -15.40 -5.25 -11.69
C ARG A 257 -14.32 -4.72 -10.74
N PRO A 258 -14.48 -4.79 -9.39
CA PRO A 258 -13.51 -4.21 -8.47
C PRO A 258 -12.12 -4.83 -8.62
N TRP A 259 -12.00 -6.16 -8.65
CA TRP A 259 -10.68 -6.79 -8.77
C TRP A 259 -10.05 -6.55 -10.14
N ARG A 260 -10.84 -6.51 -11.23
CA ARG A 260 -10.33 -6.20 -12.57
C ARG A 260 -9.76 -4.78 -12.65
N LEU A 261 -10.50 -3.80 -12.15
CA LEU A 261 -10.00 -2.43 -12.04
C LEU A 261 -8.76 -2.39 -11.15
N GLY A 262 -8.80 -3.10 -10.01
CA GLY A 262 -7.69 -3.10 -9.07
C GLY A 262 -6.39 -3.68 -9.63
N VAL A 263 -6.47 -4.82 -10.32
CA VAL A 263 -5.35 -5.43 -11.05
C VAL A 263 -4.91 -4.51 -12.19
N GLY A 264 -5.85 -3.93 -12.93
CA GLY A 264 -5.54 -2.98 -14.01
C GLY A 264 -4.75 -1.77 -13.53
N ILE A 265 -5.19 -1.12 -12.44
CA ILE A 265 -4.51 0.03 -11.82
C ILE A 265 -3.09 -0.37 -11.39
N TYR A 266 -2.97 -1.50 -10.66
CA TYR A 266 -1.68 -1.96 -10.14
C TYR A 266 -0.70 -2.31 -11.27
N CYS A 267 -1.14 -3.14 -12.22
CA CYS A 267 -0.33 -3.55 -13.35
C CYS A 267 0.05 -2.36 -14.22
N PHE A 268 -0.87 -1.44 -14.52
CA PHE A 268 -0.57 -0.25 -15.31
C PHE A 268 0.55 0.58 -14.69
N ALA A 269 0.45 0.91 -13.40
CA ALA A 269 1.46 1.72 -12.72
C ALA A 269 2.86 1.09 -12.81
N PHE A 270 2.98 -0.21 -12.58
CA PHE A 270 4.28 -0.88 -12.56
C PHE A 270 4.77 -1.35 -13.93
N PHE A 271 3.88 -1.56 -14.92
CA PHE A 271 4.30 -1.74 -16.31
C PHE A 271 4.87 -0.43 -16.87
N MET A 272 4.25 0.72 -16.58
CA MET A 272 4.81 2.03 -16.95
C MET A 272 6.19 2.23 -16.33
N MET A 273 6.34 1.92 -15.04
CA MET A 273 7.63 1.99 -14.35
C MET A 273 8.69 1.06 -14.95
N THR A 274 8.31 -0.19 -15.24
CA THR A 274 9.19 -1.20 -15.84
C THR A 274 9.60 -0.79 -17.25
N GLY A 275 8.67 -0.32 -18.06
CA GLY A 275 8.94 0.07 -19.43
C GLY A 275 9.74 1.37 -19.57
N ALA A 276 9.50 2.35 -18.70
CA ALA A 276 10.37 3.52 -18.58
C ALA A 276 11.80 3.09 -18.22
N GLY A 277 11.97 2.19 -17.25
CA GLY A 277 13.27 1.61 -16.91
C GLY A 277 13.91 0.83 -18.06
N ALA A 278 13.13 0.02 -18.79
CA ALA A 278 13.61 -0.70 -19.97
C ALA A 278 14.08 0.26 -21.06
N SER A 279 13.36 1.37 -21.26
CA SER A 279 13.76 2.40 -22.20
C SER A 279 15.10 3.01 -21.84
N MET A 280 15.28 3.42 -20.57
CA MET A 280 16.53 4.01 -20.10
C MET A 280 17.70 3.03 -20.21
N TYR A 281 17.46 1.74 -19.94
CA TYR A 281 18.50 0.72 -19.92
C TYR A 281 18.92 0.24 -21.32
N PHE A 282 17.96 -0.09 -22.19
CA PHE A 282 18.24 -0.65 -23.53
C PHE A 282 18.42 0.40 -24.62
N PHE A 283 17.81 1.58 -24.43
CA PHE A 283 17.87 2.70 -25.38
C PHE A 283 18.35 3.98 -24.67
N PRO A 284 19.53 3.95 -24.02
CA PRO A 284 20.03 5.09 -23.29
C PRO A 284 20.25 6.28 -24.23
N GLU A 285 19.91 7.47 -23.78
CA GLU A 285 20.37 8.69 -24.46
C GLU A 285 21.89 8.76 -24.41
N LYS A 286 22.49 8.88 -25.59
CA LYS A 286 23.93 9.10 -25.76
C LYS A 286 24.17 10.59 -26.03
N PRO A 287 25.27 11.17 -25.53
CA PRO A 287 25.68 12.51 -25.95
C PRO A 287 25.93 12.53 -27.45
N ALA A 288 25.54 13.61 -28.13
CA ALA A 288 25.78 13.78 -29.55
C ALA A 288 27.30 13.82 -29.83
N ALA A 289 27.73 13.19 -30.93
CA ALA A 289 29.15 13.14 -31.30
C ALA A 289 29.74 14.54 -31.57
N VAL A 290 28.90 15.47 -32.03
CA VAL A 290 29.19 16.91 -32.12
C VAL A 290 27.99 17.63 -31.54
N MET A 291 28.18 18.31 -30.41
CA MET A 291 27.13 19.10 -29.77
C MET A 291 27.18 20.53 -30.29
N THR A 292 26.05 21.07 -30.72
CA THR A 292 25.92 22.52 -30.91
C THR A 292 26.15 23.25 -29.59
N THR A 293 26.52 24.53 -29.64
CA THR A 293 26.69 25.35 -28.44
C THR A 293 25.44 25.38 -27.56
N ALA A 294 24.25 25.34 -28.17
CA ALA A 294 22.98 25.28 -27.46
C ALA A 294 22.77 23.93 -26.73
N GLU A 295 23.09 22.82 -27.38
CA GLU A 295 23.00 21.48 -26.77
C GLU A 295 24.03 21.30 -25.66
N ALA A 296 25.26 21.78 -25.86
CA ALA A 296 26.32 21.77 -24.83
C ALA A 296 25.90 22.56 -23.59
N LYS A 297 25.25 23.73 -23.78
CA LYS A 297 24.67 24.51 -22.69
C LYS A 297 23.57 23.75 -21.96
N LYS A 298 22.61 23.17 -22.70
CA LYS A 298 21.50 22.38 -22.13
C LYS A 298 21.98 21.15 -21.35
N GLU A 299 23.01 20.45 -21.84
CA GLU A 299 23.62 19.32 -21.13
C GLU A 299 24.32 19.77 -19.86
N LYS A 300 25.06 20.89 -19.91
CA LYS A 300 25.72 21.44 -18.74
C LYS A 300 24.71 21.83 -17.65
N GLU A 301 23.57 22.42 -18.05
CA GLU A 301 22.45 22.73 -17.16
C GLU A 301 21.81 21.45 -16.59
N ALA A 302 21.51 20.46 -17.42
CA ALA A 302 20.92 19.19 -16.97
C ALA A 302 21.86 18.39 -16.04
N ALA A 303 23.16 18.35 -16.34
CA ALA A 303 24.17 17.72 -15.48
C ALA A 303 24.32 18.48 -14.16
N ALA A 304 24.27 19.81 -14.18
CA ALA A 304 24.28 20.63 -12.97
C ALA A 304 23.04 20.37 -12.09
N GLU A 305 21.85 20.25 -12.69
CA GLU A 305 20.62 19.86 -12.00
C GLU A 305 20.72 18.47 -11.37
N ARG A 306 21.19 17.45 -12.10
CA ARG A 306 21.40 16.09 -11.56
C ARG A 306 22.41 16.09 -10.41
N ALA A 307 23.51 16.84 -10.55
CA ALA A 307 24.52 16.97 -9.50
C ALA A 307 23.97 17.69 -8.26
N LYS A 308 23.16 18.74 -8.45
CA LYS A 308 22.45 19.45 -7.38
C LYS A 308 21.49 18.51 -6.64
N ALA A 309 20.62 17.78 -7.36
CA ALA A 309 19.70 16.81 -6.78
C ALA A 309 20.42 15.73 -5.98
N ARG A 310 21.56 15.23 -6.47
CA ARG A 310 22.41 14.28 -5.74
C ARG A 310 22.98 14.88 -4.45
N ARG A 311 23.52 16.11 -4.51
CA ARG A 311 24.06 16.82 -3.35
C ARG A 311 22.99 17.09 -2.29
N GLU A 312 21.80 17.50 -2.71
CA GLU A 312 20.64 17.71 -1.83
C GLU A 312 20.19 16.40 -1.16
N ARG A 313 20.14 15.29 -1.91
CA ARG A 313 19.84 13.98 -1.34
C ARG A 313 20.89 13.55 -0.31
N GLU A 314 22.17 13.68 -0.63
CA GLU A 314 23.25 13.35 0.30
C GLU A 314 23.23 14.25 1.55
N ALA A 315 22.92 15.54 1.39
CA ALA A 315 22.73 16.47 2.51
C ALA A 315 21.57 16.05 3.41
N ARG A 316 20.42 15.68 2.83
CA ARG A 316 19.26 15.15 3.58
C ARG A 316 19.62 13.87 4.35
N ILE A 317 20.35 12.95 3.73
CA ILE A 317 20.81 11.73 4.40
C ILE A 317 21.71 12.07 5.58
N ARG A 318 22.66 13.00 5.43
CA ARG A 318 23.56 13.43 6.51
C ARG A 318 22.81 14.11 7.65
N GLU A 319 21.89 15.02 7.34
CA GLU A 319 21.04 15.71 8.31
C GLU A 319 20.19 14.71 9.11
N GLU A 320 19.44 13.84 8.42
CA GLU A 320 18.63 12.81 9.06
C GLU A 320 19.47 11.87 9.91
N THR A 321 20.62 11.43 9.41
CA THR A 321 21.51 10.55 10.16
C THR A 321 22.02 11.24 11.42
N ALA A 322 22.43 12.50 11.35
CA ALA A 322 22.90 13.25 12.52
C ALA A 322 21.80 13.39 13.58
N VAL A 323 20.58 13.76 13.16
CA VAL A 323 19.44 13.94 14.06
C VAL A 323 18.97 12.61 14.66
N LEU A 324 18.84 11.55 13.86
CA LEU A 324 18.28 10.28 14.32
C LEU A 324 19.28 9.41 15.09
N SER A 325 20.59 9.50 14.77
CA SER A 325 21.62 8.72 15.47
C SER A 325 22.12 9.36 16.76
N LYS A 326 22.16 10.70 16.84
CA LYS A 326 22.76 11.43 17.99
C LYS A 326 21.91 12.59 18.51
N GLY A 327 20.86 13.00 17.81
CA GLY A 327 20.02 14.13 18.20
C GLY A 327 19.05 13.81 19.33
N SER A 328 18.48 14.85 19.91
CA SER A 328 17.41 14.76 20.90
C SER A 328 16.07 14.37 20.26
N TYR A 329 15.13 13.95 21.10
CA TYR A 329 13.76 13.68 20.66
C TYR A 329 13.10 14.90 20.01
N THR A 330 13.34 16.10 20.55
CA THR A 330 12.82 17.36 20.00
C THR A 330 13.35 17.64 18.60
N HIS A 331 14.65 17.42 18.34
CA HIS A 331 15.21 17.57 17.00
C HIS A 331 14.57 16.59 16.00
N ALA A 332 14.34 15.33 16.42
CA ALA A 332 13.66 14.34 15.57
C ALA A 332 12.21 14.74 15.25
N VAL A 333 11.45 15.26 16.23
CA VAL A 333 10.08 15.73 16.03
C VAL A 333 10.03 16.97 15.14
N THR A 334 10.93 17.94 15.33
CA THR A 334 11.01 19.14 14.48
C THR A 334 11.32 18.78 13.04
N LEU A 335 12.27 17.85 12.82
CA LEU A 335 12.63 17.36 11.50
C LEU A 335 11.43 16.75 10.76
N ARG A 336 10.63 15.91 11.45
CA ARG A 336 9.46 15.26 10.85
C ARG A 336 8.29 16.21 10.66
N THR A 337 8.04 17.10 11.62
CA THR A 337 7.01 18.15 11.51
C THR A 337 7.26 19.03 10.29
N GLY A 338 8.50 19.50 10.11
CA GLY A 338 8.87 20.36 8.99
C GLY A 338 8.70 19.71 7.61
N ARG A 339 8.70 18.37 7.56
CA ARG A 339 8.58 17.58 6.32
C ARG A 339 7.22 16.92 6.13
N PHE A 340 6.32 17.05 7.10
CA PHE A 340 5.01 16.41 7.05
C PHE A 340 4.16 16.92 5.88
N GLY A 341 4.26 18.20 5.53
CA GLY A 341 3.53 18.76 4.38
C GLY A 341 3.90 18.09 3.05
N GLU A 342 5.21 17.98 2.77
CA GLU A 342 5.72 17.28 1.58
C GLU A 342 5.32 15.81 1.58
N HIS A 343 5.44 15.15 2.74
CA HIS A 343 5.04 13.75 2.90
C HIS A 343 3.54 13.56 2.58
N ALA A 344 2.67 14.36 3.20
CA ALA A 344 1.22 14.26 3.04
C ALA A 344 0.77 14.50 1.58
N ALA A 345 1.44 15.39 0.85
CA ALA A 345 1.17 15.59 -0.58
C ALA A 345 1.53 14.36 -1.42
N GLY A 346 2.68 13.72 -1.15
CA GLY A 346 3.13 12.53 -1.86
C GLY A 346 2.20 11.32 -1.71
N GLU A 347 1.45 11.25 -0.60
CA GLU A 347 0.55 10.13 -0.30
C GLU A 347 -0.62 10.00 -1.29
N VAL A 348 -0.98 11.06 -2.01
CA VAL A 348 -2.06 10.99 -3.01
C VAL A 348 -1.62 10.20 -4.24
N GLY A 349 -0.35 10.36 -4.63
CA GLY A 349 0.25 9.53 -5.68
C GLY A 349 0.29 8.06 -5.26
N PHE A 350 0.73 7.80 -4.03
CA PHE A 350 0.77 6.42 -3.51
C PHE A 350 -0.64 5.81 -3.36
N ALA A 351 -1.62 6.61 -2.93
CA ALA A 351 -3.02 6.21 -2.83
C ALA A 351 -3.59 5.67 -4.15
N THR A 352 -3.13 6.18 -5.30
CA THR A 352 -3.50 5.69 -6.63
C THR A 352 -3.22 4.19 -6.80
N ILE A 353 -2.08 3.71 -6.29
CA ILE A 353 -1.73 2.29 -6.34
C ILE A 353 -2.49 1.52 -5.25
N LEU A 354 -2.59 2.09 -4.04
CA LEU A 354 -3.27 1.48 -2.90
C LEU A 354 -4.74 1.16 -3.18
N ILE A 355 -5.47 2.04 -3.87
CA ILE A 355 -6.88 1.76 -4.20
C ILE A 355 -7.01 0.52 -5.09
N GLY A 356 -6.02 0.22 -5.93
CA GLY A 356 -6.04 -0.99 -6.75
C GLY A 356 -6.04 -2.25 -5.89
N MET A 357 -5.14 -2.31 -4.91
CA MET A 357 -5.10 -3.41 -3.93
C MET A 357 -6.33 -3.42 -3.01
N PHE A 358 -6.84 -2.26 -2.60
CA PHE A 358 -8.05 -2.21 -1.78
C PHE A 358 -9.22 -2.81 -2.54
N LEU A 359 -9.39 -2.48 -3.82
CA LEU A 359 -10.45 -3.05 -4.67
C LEU A 359 -10.32 -4.57 -4.84
N ILE A 360 -9.12 -5.11 -5.03
CA ILE A 360 -8.87 -6.56 -5.05
C ILE A 360 -9.28 -7.18 -3.71
N GLY A 361 -8.85 -6.58 -2.59
CA GLY A 361 -9.24 -6.99 -1.24
C GLY A 361 -10.75 -6.97 -1.02
N THR A 362 -11.44 -5.92 -1.49
CA THR A 362 -12.90 -5.84 -1.39
C THR A 362 -13.58 -6.99 -2.11
N TRP A 363 -13.07 -7.38 -3.27
CA TRP A 363 -13.62 -8.48 -4.07
C TRP A 363 -13.47 -9.83 -3.37
N PHE A 364 -12.32 -10.13 -2.76
CA PHE A 364 -12.10 -11.37 -2.01
C PHE A 364 -13.16 -11.62 -0.93
N VAL A 365 -13.63 -10.55 -0.28
CA VAL A 365 -14.70 -10.65 0.73
C VAL A 365 -16.08 -10.69 0.08
N ARG A 366 -16.36 -9.82 -0.89
CA ARG A 366 -17.68 -9.76 -1.54
C ARG A 366 -18.01 -11.01 -2.35
N ALA A 367 -17.00 -11.69 -2.89
CA ALA A 367 -17.14 -12.97 -3.56
C ALA A 367 -17.31 -14.15 -2.59
N GLY A 368 -17.28 -13.93 -1.27
CA GLY A 368 -17.38 -14.98 -0.26
C GLY A 368 -16.13 -15.85 -0.12
N ILE A 369 -15.04 -15.55 -0.83
CA ILE A 369 -13.83 -16.37 -0.88
C ILE A 369 -13.18 -16.49 0.50
N MET A 370 -13.10 -15.39 1.25
CA MET A 370 -12.50 -15.38 2.59
C MET A 370 -13.44 -15.91 3.69
N GLU A 371 -14.76 -15.76 3.53
CA GLU A 371 -15.78 -16.28 4.46
C GLU A 371 -15.88 -17.80 4.34
N LYS A 372 -15.80 -18.34 3.11
CA LYS A 372 -15.85 -19.78 2.80
C LYS A 372 -14.51 -20.29 2.30
N ALA A 373 -13.42 -19.95 2.99
CA ALA A 373 -12.06 -20.27 2.55
C ALA A 373 -11.83 -21.78 2.30
N SER A 374 -12.47 -22.65 3.09
CA SER A 374 -12.43 -24.12 2.93
C SER A 374 -13.01 -24.60 1.59
N ALA A 375 -14.02 -23.92 1.06
CA ALA A 375 -14.61 -24.25 -0.25
C ALA A 375 -13.71 -23.79 -1.42
N HIS A 376 -12.81 -22.82 -1.17
CA HIS A 376 -11.96 -22.21 -2.20
C HIS A 376 -10.50 -22.64 -2.12
N LEU A 377 -10.16 -23.74 -1.41
CA LEU A 377 -8.79 -24.25 -1.32
C LEU A 377 -8.11 -24.49 -2.68
N PRO A 378 -8.78 -24.99 -3.75
CA PRO A 378 -8.15 -25.12 -5.06
C PRO A 378 -7.65 -23.79 -5.64
N LEU A 379 -8.35 -22.68 -5.40
CA LEU A 379 -7.91 -21.34 -5.81
C LEU A 379 -6.63 -20.94 -5.06
N PHE A 380 -6.62 -21.10 -3.74
CA PHE A 380 -5.45 -20.79 -2.91
C PHE A 380 -4.24 -21.66 -3.30
N ARG A 381 -4.43 -22.93 -3.63
CA ARG A 381 -3.34 -23.78 -4.15
C ARG A 381 -2.74 -23.21 -5.45
N LYS A 382 -3.57 -22.79 -6.41
CA LYS A 382 -3.11 -22.18 -7.65
C LYS A 382 -2.39 -20.85 -7.41
N LEU A 383 -2.93 -19.99 -6.55
CA LEU A 383 -2.31 -18.72 -6.20
C LEU A 383 -0.97 -18.90 -5.48
N ALA A 384 -0.84 -19.91 -4.61
CA ALA A 384 0.44 -20.26 -4.00
C ALA A 384 1.43 -20.82 -5.03
N LEU A 385 1.00 -21.79 -5.85
CA LEU A 385 1.83 -22.51 -6.81
C LEU A 385 2.38 -21.60 -7.91
N TYR A 386 1.56 -20.68 -8.43
CA TYR A 386 1.98 -19.79 -9.51
C TYR A 386 2.41 -18.42 -8.99
N GLY A 387 1.73 -17.88 -7.98
CA GLY A 387 1.99 -16.53 -7.48
C GLY A 387 3.34 -16.39 -6.79
N LEU A 388 3.79 -17.41 -6.02
CA LEU A 388 5.09 -17.35 -5.36
C LEU A 388 6.26 -17.45 -6.34
N PRO A 389 6.37 -18.48 -7.20
CA PRO A 389 7.51 -18.57 -8.11
C PRO A 389 7.55 -17.42 -9.10
N PHE A 390 6.39 -17.01 -9.64
CA PHE A 390 6.33 -15.86 -10.55
C PHE A 390 6.69 -14.56 -9.82
N GLY A 391 6.09 -14.29 -8.66
CA GLY A 391 6.28 -13.04 -7.96
C GLY A 391 7.67 -12.85 -7.35
N ILE A 392 8.27 -13.93 -6.82
CA ILE A 392 9.65 -13.92 -6.33
C ILE A 392 10.62 -13.92 -7.52
N GLY A 393 10.37 -14.75 -8.54
CA GLY A 393 11.18 -14.86 -9.74
C GLY A 393 11.34 -13.53 -10.47
N MET A 394 10.30 -12.71 -10.55
CA MET A 394 10.38 -11.35 -11.12
C MET A 394 11.32 -10.43 -10.34
N GLY A 395 11.34 -10.52 -9.00
CA GLY A 395 12.28 -9.75 -8.17
C GLY A 395 13.72 -10.23 -8.33
N LEU A 396 13.92 -11.55 -8.39
CA LEU A 396 15.23 -12.16 -8.65
C LEU A 396 15.75 -11.83 -10.05
N LEU A 397 14.88 -11.85 -11.06
CA LEU A 397 15.22 -11.40 -12.41
C LEU A 397 15.66 -9.93 -12.40
N GLY A 398 14.92 -9.07 -11.70
CA GLY A 398 15.33 -7.68 -11.52
C GLY A 398 16.73 -7.52 -10.90
N SER A 399 17.10 -8.40 -9.97
CA SER A 399 18.44 -8.38 -9.35
C SER A 399 19.58 -8.77 -10.28
N ALA A 400 19.31 -9.55 -11.32
CA ALA A 400 20.29 -9.96 -12.31
C ALA A 400 20.59 -8.88 -13.36
N ILE A 401 19.82 -7.78 -13.37
CA ILE A 401 19.99 -6.67 -14.30
C ILE A 401 21.18 -5.81 -13.83
N ALA A 402 22.01 -5.36 -14.77
CA ALA A 402 23.19 -4.57 -14.45
C ALA A 402 22.78 -3.24 -13.79
N MET A 403 23.18 -3.07 -12.53
CA MET A 403 22.97 -1.84 -11.76
C MET A 403 24.13 -0.84 -11.91
N HIS A 404 25.08 -1.13 -12.81
CA HIS A 404 26.17 -0.22 -13.13
C HIS A 404 25.73 0.77 -14.21
N PRO A 405 26.30 1.98 -14.23
CA PRO A 405 26.02 2.95 -15.28
C PRO A 405 26.28 2.34 -16.67
N VAL A 406 25.32 2.49 -17.58
CA VAL A 406 25.44 1.99 -18.95
C VAL A 406 26.53 2.82 -19.66
N PRO A 407 27.61 2.20 -20.17
CA PRO A 407 28.71 2.92 -20.80
C PRO A 407 28.24 3.81 -21.96
N GLY A 408 28.70 5.08 -21.97
CA GLY A 408 28.33 6.05 -23.00
C GLY A 408 26.89 6.59 -22.89
N SER A 409 26.14 6.24 -21.85
CA SER A 409 24.83 6.83 -21.55
C SER A 409 24.94 8.10 -20.72
N ARG A 410 23.87 8.90 -20.69
CA ARG A 410 23.67 10.03 -19.77
C ARG A 410 23.41 9.60 -18.30
N GLY A 411 24.11 8.58 -17.81
CA GLY A 411 23.99 8.07 -16.44
C GLY A 411 22.79 7.15 -16.21
N ALA A 412 22.29 6.51 -17.28
CA ALA A 412 21.26 5.49 -17.16
C ALA A 412 21.84 4.21 -16.52
N ASP A 413 21.02 3.51 -15.75
CA ASP A 413 21.34 2.22 -15.13
C ASP A 413 20.13 1.28 -15.19
N GLY A 414 20.29 0.05 -14.69
CA GLY A 414 19.22 -0.94 -14.61
C GLY A 414 18.26 -0.80 -13.43
N TRP A 415 18.44 0.21 -12.56
CA TRP A 415 17.73 0.29 -11.27
C TRP A 415 16.22 0.41 -11.43
N GLN A 416 15.78 1.33 -12.29
CA GLN A 416 14.36 1.60 -12.52
C GLN A 416 13.64 0.37 -13.10
N LEU A 417 14.31 -0.34 -14.02
CA LEU A 417 13.81 -1.58 -14.62
C LEU A 417 13.66 -2.69 -13.57
N ALA A 418 14.71 -2.90 -12.78
CA ALA A 418 14.72 -3.89 -11.72
C ALA A 418 13.64 -3.64 -10.66
N MET A 419 13.47 -2.39 -10.23
CA MET A 419 12.38 -1.99 -9.34
C MET A 419 11.01 -2.23 -9.98
N GLY A 420 10.87 -1.94 -11.28
CA GLY A 420 9.66 -2.22 -12.06
C GLY A 420 9.24 -3.68 -11.96
N LEU A 421 10.17 -4.58 -12.28
CA LEU A 421 9.96 -6.02 -12.22
C LEU A 421 9.65 -6.50 -10.79
N GLN A 422 10.39 -6.00 -9.79
CA GLN A 422 10.13 -6.33 -8.39
C GLN A 422 8.71 -5.93 -7.97
N MET A 423 8.26 -4.73 -8.33
CA MET A 423 6.92 -4.25 -7.98
C MET A 423 5.81 -5.02 -8.72
N LEU A 424 6.00 -5.36 -10.00
CA LEU A 424 5.09 -6.25 -10.71
C LEU A 424 4.98 -7.63 -10.03
N GLY A 425 6.10 -8.16 -9.53
CA GLY A 425 6.15 -9.42 -8.79
C GLY A 425 5.55 -9.38 -7.38
N ASN A 426 5.43 -8.20 -6.75
CA ASN A 426 4.95 -8.08 -5.37
C ASN A 426 3.50 -8.55 -5.20
N LEU A 427 2.57 -8.19 -6.09
CA LEU A 427 1.16 -8.57 -5.96
C LEU A 427 0.94 -10.09 -6.09
N PRO A 428 1.48 -10.79 -7.11
CA PRO A 428 1.41 -12.24 -7.19
C PRO A 428 2.05 -12.94 -5.98
N ALA A 429 3.24 -12.49 -5.54
CA ALA A 429 3.90 -13.06 -4.36
C ALA A 429 3.05 -12.88 -3.09
N SER A 430 2.43 -11.72 -2.92
CA SER A 430 1.57 -11.40 -1.78
C SER A 430 0.32 -12.28 -1.75
N LEU A 431 -0.34 -12.47 -2.89
CA LEU A 431 -1.46 -13.41 -3.02
C LEU A 431 -1.00 -14.84 -2.74
N GLY A 432 0.20 -15.21 -3.16
CA GLY A 432 0.85 -16.47 -2.85
C GLY A 432 1.06 -16.67 -1.35
N TYR A 433 1.62 -15.68 -0.64
CA TYR A 433 1.82 -15.74 0.81
C TYR A 433 0.50 -15.83 1.58
N VAL A 434 -0.50 -15.00 1.24
CA VAL A 434 -1.84 -15.11 1.83
C VAL A 434 -2.39 -16.51 1.61
N SER A 435 -2.24 -17.05 0.41
CA SER A 435 -2.73 -18.40 0.07
C SER A 435 -2.03 -19.49 0.87
N VAL A 436 -0.71 -19.42 1.06
CA VAL A 436 0.03 -20.36 1.90
C VAL A 436 -0.49 -20.35 3.34
N VAL A 437 -0.70 -19.15 3.93
CA VAL A 437 -1.26 -19.05 5.28
C VAL A 437 -2.66 -19.66 5.36
N ILE A 438 -3.52 -19.43 4.36
CA ILE A 438 -4.85 -20.04 4.30
C ILE A 438 -4.78 -21.57 4.18
N LEU A 439 -3.87 -22.10 3.36
CA LEU A 439 -3.67 -23.54 3.20
C LEU A 439 -3.15 -24.18 4.49
N MET A 440 -2.20 -23.53 5.18
CA MET A 440 -1.69 -23.97 6.49
C MET A 440 -2.84 -24.07 7.51
N LEU A 441 -3.74 -23.07 7.55
CA LEU A 441 -4.90 -23.03 8.45
C LEU A 441 -5.89 -24.18 8.27
N HIS A 442 -5.96 -24.74 7.06
CA HIS A 442 -6.85 -25.85 6.69
C HIS A 442 -6.11 -27.19 6.53
N SER A 443 -4.82 -27.24 6.86
CA SER A 443 -4.05 -28.48 6.82
C SER A 443 -4.28 -29.32 8.08
N ALA A 444 -4.19 -30.65 7.95
CA ALA A 444 -4.19 -31.58 9.08
C ALA A 444 -2.82 -31.66 9.79
N SER A 445 -1.81 -30.95 9.29
CA SER A 445 -0.44 -30.98 9.79
C SER A 445 -0.21 -29.98 10.94
N PRO A 446 0.92 -30.06 11.66
CA PRO A 446 1.31 -29.04 12.65
C PRO A 446 1.37 -27.60 12.11
N LEU A 447 1.40 -27.40 10.79
CA LEU A 447 1.34 -26.08 10.17
C LEU A 447 0.04 -25.31 10.49
N ASN A 448 -1.04 -26.00 10.86
CA ASN A 448 -2.27 -25.35 11.32
C ASN A 448 -2.08 -24.52 12.61
N LYS A 449 -0.98 -24.72 13.34
CA LYS A 449 -0.61 -23.93 14.52
C LYS A 449 -0.31 -22.47 14.19
N VAL A 450 -0.23 -22.09 12.90
CA VAL A 450 -0.22 -20.69 12.46
C VAL A 450 -1.40 -19.87 13.04
N ARG A 451 -2.48 -20.54 13.49
CA ARG A 451 -3.58 -19.94 14.29
C ARG A 451 -3.11 -19.17 15.53
N VAL A 452 -1.93 -19.48 16.07
CA VAL A 452 -1.29 -18.73 17.16
C VAL A 452 -1.13 -17.24 16.82
N LEU A 453 -1.07 -16.88 15.54
CA LEU A 453 -0.97 -15.47 15.13
C LEU A 453 -2.31 -14.71 15.22
N ALA A 454 -3.44 -15.37 15.47
CA ALA A 454 -4.76 -14.71 15.47
C ALA A 454 -4.88 -13.62 16.55
N PRO A 455 -4.50 -13.84 17.84
CA PRO A 455 -4.53 -12.78 18.84
C PRO A 455 -3.62 -11.60 18.50
N PHE A 456 -2.42 -11.89 17.96
CA PHE A 456 -1.47 -10.87 17.51
C PHE A 456 -2.06 -10.01 16.37
N GLY A 457 -2.70 -10.62 15.37
CA GLY A 457 -3.37 -9.90 14.28
C GLY A 457 -4.67 -9.20 14.67
N ARG A 458 -5.37 -9.66 15.72
CA ARG A 458 -6.52 -8.95 16.32
C ARG A 458 -6.14 -7.62 16.96
N MET A 459 -4.87 -7.47 17.34
CA MET A 459 -4.27 -6.28 17.94
C MET A 459 -3.32 -5.57 16.96
N ALA A 460 -3.58 -5.65 15.66
CA ALA A 460 -2.64 -5.17 14.64
C ALA A 460 -2.25 -3.69 14.77
N LEU A 461 -3.19 -2.78 15.09
CA LEU A 461 -2.92 -1.37 15.28
C LEU A 461 -2.13 -1.13 16.58
N THR A 462 -2.52 -1.77 17.68
CA THR A 462 -1.78 -1.70 18.94
C THR A 462 -0.35 -2.19 18.77
N ASN A 463 -0.17 -3.35 18.15
CA ASN A 463 1.13 -3.98 17.97
C ASN A 463 2.01 -3.19 17.00
N TYR A 464 1.46 -2.66 15.91
CA TYR A 464 2.19 -1.79 14.98
C TYR A 464 2.69 -0.51 15.66
N LEU A 465 1.83 0.19 16.41
CA LEU A 465 2.24 1.40 17.13
C LEU A 465 3.25 1.09 18.23
N THR A 466 3.08 -0.03 18.94
CA THR A 466 4.05 -0.48 19.96
C THR A 466 5.39 -0.86 19.33
N GLN A 467 5.39 -1.46 18.13
CA GLN A 467 6.63 -1.73 17.39
C GLN A 467 7.39 -0.45 17.12
N SER A 468 6.70 0.60 16.66
CA SER A 468 7.34 1.88 16.40
C SER A 468 7.87 2.54 17.66
N VAL A 469 7.13 2.52 18.77
CA VAL A 469 7.60 3.05 20.07
C VAL A 469 8.85 2.31 20.55
N VAL A 470 8.82 0.97 20.51
CA VAL A 470 9.95 0.15 20.96
C VAL A 470 11.15 0.33 20.05
N ALA A 471 10.96 0.27 18.72
CA ALA A 471 12.05 0.43 17.76
C ALA A 471 12.63 1.85 17.78
N SER A 472 11.80 2.89 17.85
CA SER A 472 12.28 4.28 17.92
C SER A 472 13.11 4.50 19.19
N THR A 473 12.67 3.97 20.32
CA THR A 473 13.40 4.05 21.59
C THR A 473 14.67 3.19 21.57
N PHE A 474 14.66 2.04 20.89
CA PHE A 474 15.81 1.15 20.84
C PHE A 474 16.93 1.66 19.92
N PHE A 475 16.60 2.11 18.72
CA PHE A 475 17.58 2.46 17.70
C PHE A 475 18.02 3.92 17.72
N PHE A 476 17.11 4.88 17.96
CA PHE A 476 17.47 6.30 17.82
C PHE A 476 18.31 6.83 18.99
N GLY A 477 19.12 7.85 18.71
CA GLY A 477 20.06 8.45 19.65
C GLY A 477 19.44 9.03 20.92
N TYR A 478 18.18 9.46 20.84
CA TYR A 478 17.44 9.98 22.01
C TYR A 478 16.94 8.88 22.97
N GLY A 479 17.01 7.61 22.58
CA GLY A 479 16.63 6.46 23.38
C GLY A 479 17.86 5.69 23.85
N PHE A 480 18.02 4.45 23.38
CA PHE A 480 19.18 3.61 23.69
C PHE A 480 20.33 3.74 22.67
N GLY A 481 20.12 4.43 21.54
CA GLY A 481 21.20 4.80 20.63
C GLY A 481 21.84 3.66 19.82
N ASN A 482 21.12 2.57 19.53
CA ASN A 482 21.65 1.43 18.77
C ASN A 482 21.65 1.63 17.24
N TRP A 483 21.78 2.86 16.77
CA TRP A 483 21.84 3.18 15.33
C TRP A 483 23.08 2.58 14.68
N GLY A 484 22.95 2.07 13.46
CA GLY A 484 24.03 1.44 12.71
C GLY A 484 24.22 -0.05 13.03
N MET A 485 23.32 -0.65 13.81
CA MET A 485 23.33 -2.09 14.15
C MET A 485 23.38 -2.96 12.88
N SER A 486 24.08 -4.10 12.93
CA SER A 486 24.21 -5.00 11.78
C SER A 486 22.85 -5.61 11.39
N ARG A 487 22.75 -6.13 10.16
CA ARG A 487 21.49 -6.71 9.68
C ARG A 487 21.10 -7.96 10.46
N VAL A 488 22.06 -8.77 10.89
CA VAL A 488 21.80 -9.98 11.69
C VAL A 488 21.20 -9.60 13.05
N GLU A 489 21.79 -8.62 13.73
CA GLU A 489 21.30 -8.15 15.03
C GLU A 489 19.91 -7.50 14.91
N GLN A 490 19.65 -6.75 13.83
CA GLN A 490 18.30 -6.25 13.52
C GLN A 490 17.28 -7.39 13.43
N MET A 491 17.63 -8.54 12.82
CA MET A 491 16.70 -9.68 12.75
C MET A 491 16.46 -10.31 14.11
N LEU A 492 17.48 -10.39 14.97
CA LEU A 492 17.32 -10.86 16.33
C LEU A 492 16.34 -9.96 17.09
N PHE A 493 16.48 -8.64 16.98
CA PHE A 493 15.52 -7.67 17.53
C PHE A 493 14.09 -7.94 17.04
N VAL A 494 13.91 -8.16 15.74
CA VAL A 494 12.58 -8.44 15.16
C VAL A 494 11.97 -9.72 15.72
N VAL A 495 12.75 -10.81 15.81
CA VAL A 495 12.25 -12.09 16.35
C VAL A 495 11.85 -11.96 17.81
N VAL A 496 12.70 -11.31 18.64
CA VAL A 496 12.43 -11.11 20.06
C VAL A 496 11.18 -10.25 20.26
N LEU A 497 11.08 -9.13 19.55
CA LEU A 497 9.94 -8.23 19.66
C LEU A 497 8.64 -8.90 19.17
N ALA A 498 8.67 -9.58 18.03
CA ALA A 498 7.51 -10.29 17.51
C ALA A 498 7.04 -11.38 18.49
N ALA A 499 7.95 -12.19 19.04
CA ALA A 499 7.62 -13.22 20.01
C ALA A 499 6.99 -12.62 21.29
N ALA A 500 7.60 -11.56 21.84
CA ALA A 500 7.08 -10.86 23.01
C ALA A 500 5.67 -10.30 22.76
N GLN A 501 5.44 -9.67 21.60
CA GLN A 501 4.12 -9.13 21.26
C GLN A 501 3.08 -10.21 20.99
N ILE A 502 3.46 -11.36 20.42
CA ILE A 502 2.56 -12.50 20.25
C ILE A 502 2.10 -13.00 21.62
N VAL A 503 3.04 -13.24 22.55
CA VAL A 503 2.72 -13.66 23.92
C VAL A 503 1.84 -12.62 24.61
N PHE A 504 2.23 -11.36 24.56
CA PHE A 504 1.46 -10.26 25.13
C PHE A 504 0.03 -10.21 24.59
N SER A 505 -0.15 -10.38 23.27
CA SER A 505 -1.48 -10.34 22.64
C SER A 505 -2.40 -11.46 23.13
N HIS A 506 -1.86 -12.65 23.42
CA HIS A 506 -2.64 -13.74 24.03
C HIS A 506 -3.03 -13.41 25.47
N VAL A 507 -2.06 -12.97 26.28
CA VAL A 507 -2.27 -12.62 27.68
C VAL A 507 -3.27 -11.46 27.81
N TRP A 508 -3.16 -10.46 26.94
CA TRP A 508 -4.06 -9.31 26.90
C TRP A 508 -5.49 -9.70 26.50
N LEU A 509 -5.64 -10.43 25.39
CA LEU A 509 -6.97 -10.81 24.88
C LEU A 509 -7.66 -11.90 25.71
N SER A 510 -6.97 -12.53 26.66
CA SER A 510 -7.60 -13.37 27.69
C SER A 510 -8.42 -12.56 28.70
N ARG A 511 -8.14 -11.26 28.86
CA ARG A 511 -8.80 -10.35 29.82
C ARG A 511 -9.62 -9.25 29.14
N PHE A 512 -9.21 -8.83 27.95
CA PHE A 512 -9.80 -7.71 27.22
C PHE A 512 -10.34 -8.13 25.85
N ARG A 513 -11.39 -7.45 25.37
CA ARG A 513 -12.04 -7.77 24.09
C ARG A 513 -11.25 -7.29 22.86
N TYR A 514 -10.48 -6.22 23.04
CA TYR A 514 -9.76 -5.47 22.01
C TYR A 514 -8.38 -5.05 22.54
N GLY A 515 -7.42 -4.81 21.63
CA GLY A 515 -6.24 -4.03 22.00
C GLY A 515 -6.62 -2.59 22.33
N PRO A 516 -5.79 -1.87 23.11
CA PRO A 516 -6.05 -0.48 23.50
C PRO A 516 -6.37 0.45 22.32
N MET A 517 -5.59 0.33 21.24
CA MET A 517 -5.75 1.20 20.07
C MET A 517 -6.92 0.79 19.19
N GLU A 518 -7.21 -0.50 19.08
CA GLU A 518 -8.44 -0.97 18.43
C GLU A 518 -9.69 -0.53 19.19
N TRP A 519 -9.63 -0.50 20.52
CA TRP A 519 -10.72 -0.02 21.37
C TRP A 519 -10.98 1.47 21.15
N LEU A 520 -9.93 2.30 21.22
CA LEU A 520 -10.02 3.74 20.98
C LEU A 520 -10.52 4.04 19.57
N TRP A 521 -9.97 3.35 18.57
CA TRP A 521 -10.37 3.50 17.18
C TRP A 521 -11.84 3.14 16.95
N ARG A 522 -12.34 2.08 17.61
CA ARG A 522 -13.76 1.72 17.58
C ARG A 522 -14.62 2.75 18.30
N ALA A 523 -14.15 3.30 19.42
CA ALA A 523 -14.88 4.31 20.16
C ALA A 523 -15.15 5.56 19.30
N VAL A 524 -14.15 6.03 18.57
CA VAL A 524 -14.30 7.15 17.61
C VAL A 524 -15.17 6.75 16.41
N THR A 525 -15.00 5.53 15.87
CA THR A 525 -15.76 5.04 14.72
C THR A 525 -17.27 5.02 14.99
N TYR A 526 -17.68 4.45 16.13
CA TYR A 526 -19.09 4.24 16.48
C TYR A 526 -19.66 5.37 17.35
N TRP A 527 -18.83 6.30 17.82
CA TRP A 527 -19.20 7.33 18.79
C TRP A 527 -19.80 6.75 20.08
N GLN A 528 -19.24 5.63 20.51
CA GLN A 528 -19.71 4.85 21.66
C GLN A 528 -18.51 4.22 22.33
N VAL A 529 -18.43 4.24 23.65
CA VAL A 529 -17.34 3.59 24.39
C VAL A 529 -17.66 2.09 24.51
N PRO A 530 -17.03 1.19 23.74
CA PRO A 530 -17.38 -0.22 23.81
C PRO A 530 -16.83 -0.84 25.10
N PRO A 531 -17.47 -1.90 25.65
CA PRO A 531 -16.95 -2.56 26.84
C PRO A 531 -15.56 -3.15 26.57
N MET A 532 -14.59 -2.79 27.41
CA MET A 532 -13.20 -3.20 27.22
C MET A 532 -12.91 -4.59 27.80
N ARG A 533 -13.42 -4.88 29.01
CA ARG A 533 -13.22 -6.17 29.70
C ARG A 533 -14.21 -7.23 29.22
N ILE A 534 -13.76 -8.49 29.24
CA ILE A 534 -14.66 -9.64 29.10
C ILE A 534 -15.47 -9.72 30.39
N LYS A 535 -16.81 -9.82 30.31
CA LYS A 535 -17.61 -10.04 31.52
C LYS A 535 -17.41 -11.51 31.90
N THR A 536 -16.82 -11.77 33.05
CA THR A 536 -16.84 -13.12 33.64
C THR A 536 -18.31 -13.45 33.93
N PRO A 537 -18.85 -14.61 33.48
CA PRO A 537 -20.19 -15.01 33.91
C PRO A 537 -20.20 -15.02 35.44
N ALA A 538 -21.19 -14.34 36.04
CA ALA A 538 -21.40 -14.44 37.47
C ALA A 538 -21.62 -15.93 37.80
N ILE A 539 -20.84 -16.46 38.75
CA ILE A 539 -21.07 -17.78 39.30
C ILE A 539 -22.51 -17.74 39.84
N MET A 540 -23.45 -18.43 39.18
CA MET A 540 -24.79 -18.55 39.72
C MET A 540 -24.66 -19.24 41.08
N PRO A 541 -25.17 -18.64 42.18
CA PRO A 541 -25.21 -19.35 43.45
C PRO A 541 -25.98 -20.65 43.21
N ALA A 542 -25.43 -21.76 43.71
CA ALA A 542 -26.05 -23.07 43.61
C ALA A 542 -27.51 -22.94 44.09
N VAL A 543 -28.45 -23.38 43.24
CA VAL A 543 -29.85 -23.50 43.62
C VAL A 543 -29.90 -24.49 44.76
N VAL A 544 -30.00 -23.99 45.99
CA VAL A 544 -30.31 -24.81 47.16
C VAL A 544 -31.76 -25.24 46.99
N THR A 545 -31.97 -26.46 46.53
CA THR A 545 -33.28 -27.11 46.59
C THR A 545 -33.65 -27.30 48.07
N PRO A 546 -34.77 -26.74 48.56
CA PRO A 546 -35.27 -27.07 49.88
C PRO A 546 -35.67 -28.56 49.91
N ALA A 547 -35.27 -29.25 50.97
CA ALA A 547 -35.58 -30.66 51.23
C ALA A 547 -37.04 -30.89 51.60
#